data_AF-A0A158QLR3-F1
#
_entry.id   AF-A0A158QLR3-F1
#
_cell.length_a   1.000
_cell.length_b   1.000
_cell.length_c   1.000
_cell.angle_alpha   90.00
_cell.angle_beta   90.00
_cell.angle_gamma   90.00
#
_symmetry.space_group_name_H-M   'P 1'
#
loop_
_entity.id
_entity.type
_entity.pdbx_description
1 polymer ?
#
loop_
_entity_poly.entity_id
_entity_poly.type
_entity_poly.pdbx_seq_one_letter_code
_entity_poly.pdbx_strand_id
1 'polypeptide(L)'
;MVVDEKVESDFVYGRLKLEVPYGGDAIEPPHALVQKELLKKSFEENGIFIEGERDELLEEPGCEKFRVYNFEVKSCLFAKHLLPAIRRFLNDIQTQQLPHFYKATVIIHSTSCFSNRLVSCHRYVPLDAVYFGNIQGGVFINHWEVSFRGESDSSELKGTMHVDFLYDQNELICVRFENKGEYAKNSNVDGKKCGSGVAHYQITLRLGFIRRIIVDNAVTDKYGKDRTRIHFELNCPVVIRRGREFESEKKSLTYIKFERWLTVRRGRNSFEKPHHLAIADSPFFTIEFGEVLSDVSIYAILSRLRVRSDLSIEFASFEVSFFPFNRLFIVERIASFNILYS
;
A
#
# COMPACT_ATOMS: atom_id res chain seq x y z
N MET A 1 34.78 22.93 37.81
CA MET A 1 34.13 23.35 36.57
C MET A 1 34.14 22.14 35.65
N VAL A 2 33.08 21.33 35.73
CA VAL A 2 32.82 20.28 34.74
C VAL A 2 31.95 20.96 33.70
N VAL A 3 32.50 21.10 32.50
CA VAL A 3 31.79 21.69 31.36
C VAL A 3 30.74 20.66 30.95
N ASP A 4 29.48 20.98 31.19
CA ASP A 4 28.34 20.31 30.57
C ASP A 4 28.48 20.46 29.06
N GLU A 5 28.99 19.42 28.40
CA GLU A 5 28.78 19.24 26.96
C GLU A 5 27.28 19.01 26.76
N LYS A 6 26.56 20.12 26.50
CA LYS A 6 25.30 20.06 25.77
C LYS A 6 25.60 19.33 24.46
N VAL A 7 25.27 18.05 24.39
CA VAL A 7 25.01 17.38 23.13
C VAL A 7 23.81 18.12 22.53
N GLU A 8 24.08 19.13 21.71
CA GLU A 8 23.07 19.68 20.80
C GLU A 8 22.56 18.48 20.01
N SER A 9 21.34 18.06 20.31
CA SER A 9 20.67 17.06 19.50
C SER A 9 20.45 17.70 18.14
N ASP A 10 21.26 17.31 17.15
CA ASP A 10 21.14 17.79 15.78
C ASP A 10 19.72 17.53 15.28
N PHE A 11 18.92 18.58 15.20
CA PHE A 11 17.59 18.50 14.65
C PHE A 11 17.69 18.34 13.14
N VAL A 12 16.96 17.37 12.61
CA VAL A 12 16.78 17.24 11.16
C VAL A 12 15.55 18.01 10.76
N TYR A 13 15.70 18.88 9.77
CA TYR A 13 14.63 19.70 9.23
C TYR A 13 14.00 19.02 8.02
N GLY A 14 12.70 19.16 7.86
CA GLY A 14 11.91 18.56 6.81
C GLY A 14 10.79 19.48 6.36
N ARG A 15 10.28 19.22 5.15
CA ARG A 15 9.10 19.89 4.60
C ARG A 15 8.05 18.87 4.24
N LEU A 16 6.82 19.15 4.65
CA LEU A 16 5.66 18.35 4.32
C LEU A 16 4.48 19.26 3.99
N LYS A 17 3.52 18.68 3.29
CA LYS A 17 2.34 19.34 2.78
C LYS A 17 1.10 18.57 3.23
N LEU A 18 0.08 19.26 3.72
CA LEU A 18 -1.24 18.69 3.99
C LEU A 18 -2.20 19.21 2.93
N GLU A 19 -2.76 18.30 2.14
CA GLU A 19 -3.80 18.60 1.16
C GLU A 19 -5.16 18.21 1.73
N VAL A 20 -6.07 19.17 1.85
CA VAL A 20 -7.45 18.93 2.27
C VAL A 20 -8.39 19.26 1.12
N PRO A 21 -9.11 18.27 0.55
CA PRO A 21 -10.14 18.54 -0.43
C PRO A 21 -11.31 19.31 0.20
N TYR A 22 -11.94 20.20 -0.56
CA TYR A 22 -13.16 20.87 -0.10
C TYR A 22 -14.14 21.18 -1.24
N GLY A 23 -15.42 21.21 -0.89
CA GLY A 23 -16.50 21.59 -1.78
C GLY A 23 -17.02 22.98 -1.44
N GLY A 24 -17.32 23.78 -2.46
CA GLY A 24 -17.94 25.11 -2.34
C GLY A 24 -16.97 26.29 -2.39
N ASP A 25 -17.51 27.48 -2.12
CA ASP A 25 -16.80 28.77 -2.26
C ASP A 25 -16.24 29.31 -0.94
N ALA A 26 -16.27 28.51 0.13
CA ALA A 26 -15.74 28.91 1.42
C ALA A 26 -14.23 29.15 1.33
N ILE A 27 -13.79 30.35 1.74
CA ILE A 27 -12.37 30.72 1.79
C ILE A 27 -11.62 29.86 2.83
N GLU A 28 -12.27 29.34 3.86
CA GLU A 28 -11.65 28.37 4.75
C GLU A 28 -12.69 27.37 5.25
N PRO A 29 -12.66 26.12 4.77
CA PRO A 29 -13.60 25.10 5.21
C PRO A 29 -13.34 24.72 6.68
N PRO A 30 -14.37 24.67 7.55
CA PRO A 30 -14.18 24.28 8.95
C PRO A 30 -13.48 22.93 9.13
N HIS A 31 -13.76 21.95 8.24
CA HIS A 31 -13.12 20.64 8.29
C HIS A 31 -11.63 20.67 7.93
N ALA A 32 -11.18 21.66 7.16
CA ALA A 32 -9.76 21.80 6.80
C ALA A 32 -8.95 22.29 8.00
N LEU A 33 -9.47 23.28 8.73
CA LEU A 33 -8.88 23.74 9.99
C LEU A 33 -8.79 22.62 11.04
N VAL A 34 -9.87 21.85 11.22
CA VAL A 34 -9.87 20.71 12.16
C VAL A 34 -8.77 19.70 11.81
N GLN A 35 -8.66 19.33 10.53
CA GLN A 35 -7.63 18.37 10.09
C GLN A 35 -6.21 18.94 10.24
N LYS A 36 -6.00 20.22 9.96
CA LYS A 36 -4.73 20.92 10.21
C LYS A 36 -4.33 20.85 11.69
N GLU A 37 -5.24 21.20 12.60
CA GLU A 37 -4.94 21.18 14.03
C GLU A 37 -4.74 19.76 14.58
N LEU A 38 -5.46 18.76 14.06
CA LEU A 38 -5.21 17.34 14.38
C LEU A 38 -3.80 16.90 13.97
N LEU A 39 -3.33 17.32 12.78
CA LEU A 39 -1.97 17.01 12.33
C LEU A 39 -0.92 17.63 13.25
N LYS A 40 -1.09 18.92 13.56
CA LYS A 40 -0.18 19.69 14.43
C LYS A 40 -0.05 19.03 15.80
N LYS A 41 -1.20 18.73 16.43
CA LYS A 41 -1.27 18.03 17.70
C LYS A 41 -0.55 16.68 17.64
N SER A 42 -0.80 15.89 16.60
CA SER A 42 -0.19 14.57 16.45
C SER A 42 1.33 14.65 16.30
N PHE A 43 1.85 15.65 15.61
CA PHE A 43 3.29 15.88 15.46
C PHE A 43 3.94 16.27 16.79
N GLU A 44 3.36 17.24 17.50
CA GLU A 44 3.87 17.72 18.78
C GLU A 44 3.94 16.59 19.83
N GLU A 45 2.88 15.80 19.94
CA GLU A 45 2.79 14.67 20.87
C GLU A 45 3.78 13.54 20.55
N ASN A 46 4.28 13.47 19.32
CA ASN A 46 5.26 12.48 18.87
C ASN A 46 6.68 13.06 18.69
N GLY A 47 6.95 14.27 19.18
CA GLY A 47 8.31 14.85 19.12
C GLY A 47 8.73 15.31 17.71
N ILE A 48 7.77 15.77 16.91
CA ILE A 48 7.98 16.49 15.66
C ILE A 48 7.48 17.92 15.88
N PHE A 49 8.37 18.90 15.80
CA PHE A 49 8.05 20.29 16.06
C PHE A 49 7.85 21.04 14.75
N ILE A 50 6.83 21.90 14.69
CA ILE A 50 6.55 22.76 13.54
C ILE A 50 7.21 24.11 13.79
N GLU A 51 8.04 24.57 12.85
CA GLU A 51 8.69 25.88 12.91
C GLU A 51 8.05 26.92 12.00
N GLY A 52 7.51 26.47 10.86
CA GLY A 52 6.94 27.33 9.84
C GLY A 52 5.68 26.73 9.25
N GLU A 53 4.72 27.60 8.93
CA GLU A 53 3.44 27.25 8.36
C GLU A 53 3.07 28.26 7.27
N ARG A 54 2.66 27.77 6.10
CA ARG A 54 2.16 28.59 4.99
C ARG A 54 0.93 27.95 4.38
N ASP A 55 -0.09 28.77 4.18
CA ASP A 55 -1.39 28.33 3.71
C ASP A 55 -1.58 28.82 2.26
N GLU A 56 -1.91 27.90 1.36
CA GLU A 56 -2.09 28.17 -0.06
C GLU A 56 -3.43 27.60 -0.52
N LEU A 57 -4.11 28.34 -1.39
CA LEU A 57 -5.28 27.84 -2.10
C LEU A 57 -4.84 27.28 -3.44
N LEU A 58 -5.22 26.05 -3.74
CA LEU A 58 -4.97 25.43 -5.03
C LEU A 58 -6.31 25.13 -5.71
N GLU A 59 -6.60 25.90 -6.75
CA GLU A 59 -7.80 25.76 -7.58
C GLU A 59 -7.37 25.70 -9.04
N GLU A 60 -7.55 24.53 -9.66
CA GLU A 60 -7.38 24.35 -11.09
C GLU A 60 -8.76 24.22 -11.76
N PRO A 61 -9.03 24.92 -12.87
CA PRO A 61 -10.32 24.84 -13.55
C PRO A 61 -10.68 23.40 -13.91
N GLY A 62 -11.85 22.92 -13.46
CA GLY A 62 -12.33 21.57 -13.72
C GLY A 62 -11.72 20.46 -12.85
N CYS A 63 -10.89 20.81 -11.86
CA CYS A 63 -10.34 19.86 -10.89
C CYS A 63 -10.99 20.04 -9.50
N GLU A 64 -10.80 19.05 -8.62
CA GLU A 64 -11.14 19.19 -7.20
C GLU A 64 -10.36 20.35 -6.57
N LYS A 65 -11.02 21.12 -5.69
CA LYS A 65 -10.38 22.25 -5.00
C LYS A 65 -9.68 21.75 -3.74
N PHE A 66 -8.45 22.21 -3.52
CA PHE A 66 -7.65 21.81 -2.36
C PHE A 66 -7.23 23.02 -1.53
N ARG A 67 -7.30 22.86 -0.20
CA ARG A 67 -6.58 23.69 0.76
C ARG A 67 -5.25 23.01 1.05
N VAL A 68 -4.18 23.77 0.87
CA VAL A 68 -2.81 23.30 1.01
C VAL A 68 -2.17 23.98 2.20
N TYR A 69 -1.70 23.19 3.17
CA TYR A 69 -0.91 23.68 4.29
C TYR A 69 0.51 23.14 4.19
N ASN A 70 1.48 24.03 4.00
CA ASN A 70 2.90 23.71 3.92
C ASN A 70 3.54 23.89 5.29
N PHE A 71 4.16 22.83 5.80
CA PHE A 71 4.81 22.82 7.11
C PHE A 71 6.32 22.64 6.98
N GLU A 72 7.07 23.47 7.70
CA GLU A 72 8.48 23.24 8.00
C GLU A 72 8.56 22.58 9.37
N VAL A 73 9.05 21.35 9.41
CA VAL A 73 9.11 20.52 10.62
C VAL A 73 10.54 20.19 10.99
N LYS A 74 10.79 19.96 12.28
CA LYS A 74 12.03 19.41 12.78
C LYS A 74 11.79 18.25 13.73
N SER A 75 12.67 17.26 13.69
CA SER A 75 12.70 16.19 14.68
C SER A 75 14.14 15.74 14.91
N CYS A 76 14.43 15.30 16.13
CA CYS A 76 15.69 14.64 16.43
C CYS A 76 15.76 13.23 15.81
N LEU A 77 14.62 12.59 15.52
CA LEU A 77 14.59 11.22 15.03
C LEU A 77 13.31 10.86 14.27
N PHE A 78 13.19 11.31 13.02
CA PHE A 78 12.05 10.95 12.15
C PHE A 78 11.84 9.44 12.02
N ALA A 79 12.90 8.64 12.05
CA ALA A 79 12.84 7.19 11.95
C ALA A 79 11.98 6.51 13.03
N LYS A 80 11.83 7.13 14.20
CA LYS A 80 10.99 6.61 15.28
C LYS A 80 9.65 7.34 15.38
N HIS A 81 9.60 8.61 15.00
CA HIS A 81 8.47 9.48 15.31
C HIS A 81 7.49 9.66 14.14
N LEU A 82 7.95 9.56 12.89
CA LEU A 82 7.16 9.94 11.72
C LEU A 82 5.94 9.04 11.52
N LEU A 83 6.13 7.73 11.48
CA LEU A 83 5.02 6.79 11.25
C LEU A 83 4.01 6.79 12.40
N PRO A 84 4.40 6.76 13.69
CA PRO A 84 3.44 6.90 14.79
C PRO A 84 2.64 8.21 14.74
N ALA A 85 3.29 9.34 14.42
CA ALA A 85 2.62 10.63 14.33
C ALA A 85 1.59 10.65 13.20
N ILE A 86 1.95 10.15 12.02
CA ILE A 86 1.00 10.10 10.89
C ILE A 86 -0.13 9.11 11.17
N ARG A 87 0.18 7.94 11.75
CA ARG A 87 -0.83 6.93 12.11
C ARG A 87 -1.87 7.52 13.04
N ARG A 88 -1.43 8.20 14.10
CA ARG A 88 -2.33 8.84 15.06
C ARG A 88 -3.23 9.87 14.38
N PHE A 89 -2.66 10.70 13.51
CA PHE A 89 -3.42 11.66 12.72
C PHE A 89 -4.47 10.99 11.82
N LEU A 90 -4.10 9.93 11.09
CA LEU A 90 -5.04 9.21 10.22
C LEU A 90 -6.15 8.51 11.02
N ASN A 91 -5.83 7.92 12.18
CA ASN A 91 -6.81 7.37 13.10
C ASN A 91 -7.77 8.47 13.59
N ASP A 92 -7.25 9.63 14.00
CA ASP A 92 -8.08 10.76 14.44
C ASP A 92 -9.01 11.24 13.31
N ILE A 93 -8.52 11.34 12.07
CA ILE A 93 -9.36 11.66 10.89
C ILE A 93 -10.47 10.63 10.70
N GLN A 94 -10.17 9.33 10.81
CA GLN A 94 -11.19 8.28 10.67
C GLN A 94 -12.31 8.44 11.71
N THR A 95 -12.00 8.94 12.91
CA THR A 95 -13.03 9.19 13.95
C THR A 95 -13.92 10.40 13.70
N GLN A 96 -13.50 11.35 12.85
CA GLN A 96 -14.26 12.59 12.57
C GLN A 96 -15.54 12.37 11.75
N GLN A 97 -15.81 11.13 11.29
CA GLN A 97 -16.97 10.78 10.45
C GLN A 97 -17.13 11.68 9.19
N LEU A 98 -16.01 12.20 8.68
CA LEU A 98 -16.01 12.99 7.45
C LEU A 98 -16.30 12.08 6.24
N PRO A 99 -17.05 12.57 5.23
CA PRO A 99 -17.13 11.91 3.93
C PRO A 99 -15.74 11.58 3.38
N HIS A 100 -15.60 10.42 2.74
CA HIS A 100 -14.30 9.91 2.28
C HIS A 100 -13.51 10.90 1.41
N PHE A 101 -14.21 11.62 0.54
CA PHE A 101 -13.62 12.60 -0.37
C PHE A 101 -13.19 13.92 0.30
N TYR A 102 -13.43 14.10 1.61
CA TYR A 102 -12.94 15.27 2.37
C TYR A 102 -11.77 14.95 3.32
N LYS A 103 -11.32 13.69 3.33
CA LYS A 103 -10.17 13.28 4.14
C LYS A 103 -8.89 13.82 3.54
N ALA A 104 -8.03 14.36 4.39
CA ALA A 104 -6.77 14.95 3.98
C ALA A 104 -5.70 13.92 3.63
N THR A 105 -4.74 14.36 2.81
CA THR A 105 -3.53 13.61 2.46
C THR A 105 -2.29 14.36 2.96
N VAL A 106 -1.40 13.68 3.68
CA VAL A 106 -0.11 14.22 4.10
C VAL A 106 0.95 13.80 3.10
N ILE A 107 1.59 14.75 2.45
CA ILE A 107 2.59 14.52 1.42
C ILE A 107 3.97 14.94 1.93
N ILE A 108 4.92 14.01 1.90
CA ILE A 108 6.29 14.26 2.33
C ILE A 108 7.21 14.24 1.12
N HIS A 109 7.55 15.45 0.65
CA HIS A 109 8.49 15.66 -0.44
C HIS A 109 9.94 15.63 0.04
N SER A 110 10.20 16.08 1.26
CA SER A 110 11.56 16.31 1.73
C SER A 110 12.31 14.99 2.00
N THR A 111 13.46 14.82 1.35
CA THR A 111 14.31 13.62 1.52
C THR A 111 14.94 13.53 2.91
N SER A 112 15.09 14.66 3.60
CA SER A 112 15.65 14.71 4.97
C SER A 112 14.73 14.09 6.03
N CYS A 113 13.42 13.99 5.76
CA CYS A 113 12.50 13.22 6.61
C CYS A 113 12.78 11.71 6.56
N PHE A 114 13.53 11.25 5.57
CA PHE A 114 13.81 9.85 5.29
C PHE A 114 15.29 9.52 5.48
N SER A 115 15.57 8.25 5.81
CA SER A 115 16.95 7.82 6.00
C SER A 115 17.65 7.62 4.65
N ASN A 116 18.81 8.27 4.49
CA ASN A 116 19.73 8.02 3.38
C ASN A 116 20.65 6.81 3.60
N ARG A 117 20.42 6.01 4.65
CA ARG A 117 21.20 4.79 4.90
C ARG A 117 21.12 3.87 3.69
N LEU A 118 22.28 3.42 3.22
CA LEU A 118 22.36 2.49 2.10
C LEU A 118 21.88 1.11 2.54
N VAL A 119 20.72 0.70 2.00
CA VAL A 119 20.19 -0.66 2.12
C VAL A 119 19.91 -1.15 0.71
N SER A 120 20.54 -2.26 0.32
CA SER A 120 20.44 -2.82 -1.03
C SER A 120 19.15 -3.62 -1.24
N CYS A 121 18.66 -4.30 -0.20
CA CYS A 121 17.39 -4.99 -0.25
C CYS A 121 16.75 -5.24 1.12
N HIS A 122 15.43 -5.38 1.14
CA HIS A 122 14.68 -6.07 2.19
C HIS A 122 14.07 -7.32 1.58
N ARG A 123 14.44 -8.51 2.06
CA ARG A 123 13.95 -9.79 1.51
C ARG A 123 13.03 -10.49 2.49
N TYR A 124 12.14 -11.32 1.97
CA TYR A 124 11.22 -12.14 2.74
C TYR A 124 10.38 -11.33 3.73
N VAL A 125 9.98 -10.11 3.36
CA VAL A 125 9.10 -9.30 4.19
C VAL A 125 7.70 -9.91 4.13
N PRO A 126 7.10 -10.31 5.27
CA PRO A 126 5.82 -11.00 5.27
C PRO A 126 4.68 -10.05 4.83
N LEU A 127 3.85 -10.55 3.93
CA LEU A 127 2.61 -9.90 3.51
C LEU A 127 1.43 -10.76 3.95
N ASP A 128 0.35 -10.08 4.31
CA ASP A 128 -0.91 -10.76 4.59
C ASP A 128 -1.81 -10.85 3.35
N ALA A 129 -1.71 -9.83 2.47
CA ALA A 129 -2.54 -9.72 1.28
C ALA A 129 -1.91 -8.81 0.22
N VAL A 130 -2.33 -9.01 -1.03
CA VAL A 130 -2.16 -8.06 -2.13
C VAL A 130 -3.49 -7.78 -2.81
N TYR A 131 -3.66 -6.55 -3.28
CA TYR A 131 -4.89 -6.07 -3.89
C TYR A 131 -4.63 -5.46 -5.26
N PHE A 132 -5.59 -5.63 -6.13
CA PHE A 132 -5.70 -4.99 -7.43
C PHE A 132 -6.99 -4.18 -7.43
N GLY A 133 -6.92 -2.90 -7.74
CA GLY A 133 -8.08 -2.05 -7.63
C GLY A 133 -7.90 -0.66 -8.22
N ASN A 134 -8.80 0.22 -7.82
CA ASN A 134 -8.79 1.63 -8.15
C ASN A 134 -9.05 2.49 -6.90
N ILE A 135 -8.54 3.73 -6.87
CA ILE A 135 -8.89 4.72 -5.85
C ILE A 135 -9.78 5.77 -6.51
N GLN A 136 -10.99 5.95 -5.98
CA GLN A 136 -11.94 6.93 -6.49
C GLN A 136 -12.78 7.49 -5.34
N GLY A 137 -12.93 8.82 -5.28
CA GLY A 137 -13.75 9.50 -4.26
C GLY A 137 -13.32 9.23 -2.81
N GLY A 138 -12.02 9.02 -2.57
CA GLY A 138 -11.47 8.71 -1.24
C GLY A 138 -11.71 7.27 -0.76
N VAL A 139 -12.07 6.35 -1.66
CA VAL A 139 -12.30 4.93 -1.36
C VAL A 139 -11.43 4.06 -2.25
N PHE A 140 -10.86 2.99 -1.70
CA PHE A 140 -10.17 1.95 -2.47
C PHE A 140 -11.17 0.88 -2.92
N ILE A 141 -11.48 0.88 -4.22
CA ILE A 141 -12.35 -0.08 -4.89
C ILE A 141 -11.51 -1.30 -5.22
N ASN A 142 -11.69 -2.38 -4.47
CA ASN A 142 -10.95 -3.61 -4.68
C ASN A 142 -11.59 -4.47 -5.78
N HIS A 143 -10.83 -4.77 -6.84
CA HIS A 143 -11.23 -5.64 -7.94
C HIS A 143 -10.82 -7.10 -7.70
N TRP A 144 -9.63 -7.31 -7.12
CA TRP A 144 -9.13 -8.64 -6.79
C TRP A 144 -8.20 -8.60 -5.57
N GLU A 145 -8.43 -9.51 -4.63
CA GLU A 145 -7.60 -9.69 -3.43
C GLU A 145 -7.01 -11.09 -3.44
N VAL A 146 -5.70 -11.19 -3.27
CA VAL A 146 -5.02 -12.44 -2.93
C VAL A 146 -4.69 -12.38 -1.45
N SER A 147 -5.22 -13.30 -0.65
CA SER A 147 -4.95 -13.34 0.78
C SER A 147 -4.78 -14.77 1.29
N PHE A 148 -4.10 -14.90 2.41
CA PHE A 148 -3.98 -16.13 3.21
C PHE A 148 -4.69 -15.99 4.57
N ARG A 149 -5.42 -14.89 4.78
CA ARG A 149 -6.20 -14.64 6.00
C ARG A 149 -7.39 -15.62 6.07
N GLY A 150 -7.48 -16.38 7.15
CA GLY A 150 -8.59 -17.31 7.39
C GLY A 150 -8.32 -18.78 7.03
N GLU A 151 -7.13 -19.14 6.53
CA GLU A 151 -6.69 -20.53 6.56
C GLU A 151 -6.46 -20.91 8.03
N SER A 152 -7.23 -21.89 8.54
CA SER A 152 -7.20 -22.29 9.95
C SER A 152 -5.79 -22.71 10.39
N ASP A 153 -5.35 -22.20 11.55
CA ASP A 153 -4.01 -22.40 12.14
C ASP A 153 -3.63 -23.87 12.40
N SER A 154 -4.56 -24.81 12.23
CA SER A 154 -4.33 -26.26 12.40
C SER A 154 -3.71 -26.94 11.19
N SER A 155 -3.56 -26.25 10.05
CA SER A 155 -2.87 -26.82 8.90
C SER A 155 -1.41 -26.37 8.88
N GLU A 156 -0.48 -27.32 8.79
CA GLU A 156 0.95 -27.11 8.44
C GLU A 156 1.15 -26.46 7.04
N LEU A 157 0.07 -25.91 6.47
CA LEU A 157 -0.07 -25.46 5.10
C LEU A 157 -0.48 -23.98 5.00
N LYS A 158 -0.37 -23.19 6.08
CA LYS A 158 -0.59 -21.73 6.02
C LYS A 158 0.29 -21.16 4.91
N GLY A 159 -0.32 -20.80 3.78
CA GLY A 159 0.46 -20.31 2.67
C GLY A 159 1.10 -18.98 3.05
N THR A 160 2.40 -18.85 2.79
CA THR A 160 3.13 -17.62 3.13
C THR A 160 3.24 -16.75 1.89
N MET A 161 2.81 -15.50 2.01
CA MET A 161 3.10 -14.47 1.02
C MET A 161 4.23 -13.59 1.55
N HIS A 162 5.20 -13.32 0.70
CA HIS A 162 6.29 -12.41 1.05
C HIS A 162 6.62 -11.50 -0.12
N VAL A 163 7.26 -10.38 0.21
CA VAL A 163 7.77 -9.42 -0.77
C VAL A 163 9.26 -9.21 -0.57
N ASP A 164 9.96 -9.15 -1.69
CA ASP A 164 11.33 -8.63 -1.75
C ASP A 164 11.31 -7.22 -2.33
N PHE A 165 11.98 -6.30 -1.65
CA PHE A 165 12.36 -5.00 -2.15
C PHE A 165 13.83 -5.04 -2.55
N LEU A 166 14.11 -4.97 -3.85
CA LEU A 166 15.43 -5.09 -4.48
C LEU A 166 15.81 -3.72 -5.08
N TYR A 167 16.28 -2.79 -4.25
CA TYR A 167 16.42 -1.36 -4.58
C TYR A 167 17.40 -1.03 -5.71
N ASP A 168 18.34 -1.93 -5.95
CA ASP A 168 19.41 -1.77 -6.94
C ASP A 168 19.17 -2.61 -8.21
N GLN A 169 17.98 -3.23 -8.33
CA GLN A 169 17.61 -4.06 -9.47
C GLN A 169 16.50 -3.43 -10.32
N ASN A 170 16.37 -3.90 -11.57
CA ASN A 170 15.32 -3.43 -12.48
C ASN A 170 13.90 -3.79 -11.99
N GLU A 171 13.74 -4.97 -11.39
CA GLU A 171 12.51 -5.41 -10.73
C GLU A 171 12.60 -5.06 -9.24
N LEU A 172 12.08 -3.89 -8.88
CA LEU A 172 12.20 -3.29 -7.55
C LEU A 172 11.43 -4.08 -6.50
N ILE A 173 10.20 -4.47 -6.81
CA ILE A 173 9.30 -5.15 -5.88
C ILE A 173 8.91 -6.49 -6.49
N CYS A 174 9.12 -7.56 -5.73
CA CYS A 174 8.81 -8.92 -6.14
C CYS A 174 8.03 -9.63 -5.05
N VAL A 175 6.72 -9.80 -5.24
CA VAL A 175 5.86 -10.59 -4.35
C VAL A 175 5.86 -12.05 -4.81
N ARG A 176 6.05 -12.97 -3.88
CA ARG A 176 5.95 -14.42 -4.15
C ARG A 176 5.05 -15.12 -3.14
N PHE A 177 4.34 -16.11 -3.63
CA PHE A 177 3.52 -17.00 -2.81
C PHE A 177 3.21 -18.29 -3.57
N GLU A 178 2.75 -19.28 -2.82
CA GLU A 178 2.35 -20.58 -3.33
C GLU A 178 0.83 -20.73 -3.23
N ASN A 179 0.20 -21.26 -4.29
CA ASN A 179 -1.19 -21.69 -4.24
C ASN A 179 -1.25 -23.22 -4.24
N LYS A 180 -1.32 -23.80 -3.04
CA LYS A 180 -1.50 -25.24 -2.85
C LYS A 180 -2.93 -25.62 -3.22
N GLY A 181 -3.09 -26.60 -4.12
CA GLY A 181 -4.41 -27.10 -4.53
C GLY A 181 -4.97 -26.51 -5.83
N GLU A 182 -4.27 -25.61 -6.53
CA GLU A 182 -4.75 -25.07 -7.81
C GLU A 182 -5.01 -26.17 -8.87
N TYR A 183 -4.24 -27.27 -8.79
CA TYR A 183 -4.36 -28.42 -9.71
C TYR A 183 -5.29 -29.53 -9.20
N ALA A 184 -5.94 -29.33 -8.05
CA ALA A 184 -6.89 -30.31 -7.53
C ALA A 184 -8.23 -30.16 -8.23
N LYS A 185 -8.37 -30.67 -9.47
CA LYS A 185 -9.66 -31.20 -9.98
C LYS A 185 -9.54 -32.02 -11.28
N ASN A 186 -10.04 -33.26 -11.15
CA ASN A 186 -10.53 -34.25 -12.12
C ASN A 186 -9.65 -35.48 -12.36
N SER A 187 -9.47 -36.30 -11.31
CA SER A 187 -9.16 -37.73 -11.48
C SER A 187 -10.41 -38.56 -11.21
N ASN A 188 -11.27 -38.70 -12.22
CA ASN A 188 -12.25 -39.80 -12.28
C ASN A 188 -12.14 -40.56 -13.61
N VAL A 189 -10.94 -40.60 -14.20
CA VAL A 189 -10.70 -41.35 -15.44
C VAL A 189 -9.85 -42.60 -15.21
N ASP A 190 -8.89 -42.67 -14.27
CA ASP A 190 -8.00 -43.87 -14.20
C ASP A 190 -7.46 -44.23 -12.81
N GLY A 191 -8.19 -44.01 -11.72
CA GLY A 191 -7.84 -44.53 -10.38
C GLY A 191 -6.50 -44.07 -9.76
N LYS A 192 -5.68 -43.30 -10.48
CA LYS A 192 -4.47 -42.66 -9.96
C LYS A 192 -4.84 -41.32 -9.34
N LYS A 193 -4.68 -41.22 -8.02
CA LYS A 193 -4.71 -39.94 -7.29
C LYS A 193 -3.60 -39.05 -7.84
N CYS A 194 -3.93 -38.10 -8.71
CA CYS A 194 -3.01 -37.00 -9.01
C CYS A 194 -2.91 -36.14 -7.75
N GLY A 195 -1.70 -36.03 -7.19
CA GLY A 195 -1.43 -35.14 -6.07
C GLY A 195 -1.88 -33.71 -6.37
N SER A 196 -2.34 -32.99 -5.36
CA SER A 196 -2.63 -31.57 -5.47
C SER A 196 -1.35 -30.83 -5.85
N GLY A 197 -1.21 -30.44 -7.12
CA GLY A 197 -0.06 -29.64 -7.55
C GLY A 197 -0.02 -28.28 -6.83
N VAL A 198 1.20 -27.76 -6.63
CA VAL A 198 1.46 -26.42 -6.11
C VAL A 198 1.74 -25.49 -7.28
N ALA A 199 1.04 -24.36 -7.34
CA ALA A 199 1.36 -23.30 -8.29
C ALA A 199 2.18 -22.21 -7.59
N HIS A 200 3.31 -21.85 -8.19
CA HIS A 200 4.17 -20.79 -7.70
C HIS A 200 3.81 -19.49 -8.38
N TYR A 201 3.55 -18.42 -7.65
CA TYR A 201 3.25 -17.12 -8.22
C TYR A 201 4.34 -16.11 -7.91
N GLN A 202 4.66 -15.30 -8.91
CA GLN A 202 5.56 -14.16 -8.78
C GLN A 202 4.90 -12.94 -9.43
N ILE A 203 4.72 -11.88 -8.65
CA ILE A 203 4.23 -10.57 -9.12
C ILE A 203 5.39 -9.59 -9.00
N THR A 204 5.79 -9.00 -10.12
CA THR A 204 6.93 -8.07 -10.17
C THR A 204 6.51 -6.70 -10.65
N LEU A 205 7.04 -5.69 -9.98
CA LEU A 205 6.84 -4.28 -10.26
C LEU A 205 8.20 -3.59 -10.46
N ARG A 206 8.30 -2.81 -11.53
CA ARG A 206 9.49 -2.00 -11.84
C ARG A 206 9.30 -0.60 -11.29
N LEU A 207 10.39 -0.01 -10.79
CA LEU A 207 10.39 1.34 -10.21
C LEU A 207 9.81 2.38 -11.17
N GLY A 208 10.23 2.38 -12.44
CA GLY A 208 9.75 3.33 -13.45
C GLY A 208 8.28 3.17 -13.86
N PHE A 209 7.59 2.12 -13.39
CA PHE A 209 6.16 1.97 -13.61
C PHE A 209 5.33 2.62 -12.51
N ILE A 210 5.95 2.95 -11.37
CA ILE A 210 5.27 3.58 -10.24
C ILE A 210 5.11 5.06 -10.54
N ARG A 211 3.88 5.54 -10.54
CA ARG A 211 3.51 6.94 -10.69
C ARG A 211 3.39 7.63 -9.34
N ARG A 212 2.72 6.98 -8.37
CA ARG A 212 2.50 7.49 -7.01
C ARG A 212 2.64 6.39 -5.98
N ILE A 213 3.08 6.76 -4.78
CA ILE A 213 3.21 5.88 -3.62
C ILE A 213 2.36 6.47 -2.50
N ILE A 214 1.28 5.78 -2.16
CA ILE A 214 0.37 6.19 -1.09
C ILE A 214 0.40 5.14 0.02
N VAL A 215 0.53 5.59 1.25
CA VAL A 215 0.69 4.74 2.43
C VAL A 215 -0.48 4.97 3.37
N ASP A 216 -1.23 3.92 3.66
CA ASP A 216 -2.20 3.89 4.74
C ASP A 216 -1.59 3.09 5.88
N ASN A 217 -1.11 3.76 6.93
CA ASN A 217 -0.50 3.12 8.11
C ASN A 217 -1.43 3.06 9.33
N ALA A 218 -2.72 3.33 9.12
CA ALA A 218 -3.77 3.36 10.13
C ALA A 218 -4.92 2.40 9.75
N VAL A 219 -4.58 1.28 9.11
CA VAL A 219 -5.58 0.33 8.63
C VAL A 219 -6.18 -0.42 9.82
N THR A 220 -7.48 -0.19 10.04
CA THR A 220 -8.27 -0.84 11.07
C THR A 220 -9.46 -1.57 10.45
N ASP A 221 -9.48 -2.90 10.56
CA ASP A 221 -10.61 -3.73 10.14
C ASP A 221 -10.72 -4.99 11.03
N LYS A 222 -11.52 -5.98 10.61
CA LYS A 222 -11.71 -7.24 11.35
C LYS A 222 -10.45 -8.09 11.52
N TYR A 223 -9.38 -7.81 10.79
CA TYR A 223 -8.12 -8.55 10.80
C TYR A 223 -7.03 -7.88 11.63
N GLY A 224 -7.30 -6.74 12.26
CA GLY A 224 -6.33 -6.04 13.10
C GLY A 224 -6.44 -4.52 13.03
N LYS A 225 -5.66 -3.84 13.85
CA LYS A 225 -5.55 -2.37 13.92
C LYS A 225 -4.15 -1.92 13.56
N ASP A 226 -4.04 -0.65 13.13
CA ASP A 226 -2.75 0.04 12.90
C ASP A 226 -1.81 -0.67 11.90
N ARG A 227 -2.40 -1.46 10.99
CA ARG A 227 -1.65 -2.16 9.94
C ARG A 227 -1.29 -1.19 8.82
N THR A 228 -0.31 -1.58 8.01
CA THR A 228 0.19 -0.73 6.92
C THR A 228 -0.05 -1.35 5.55
N ARG A 229 -0.74 -0.58 4.69
CA ARG A 229 -0.91 -0.80 3.26
C ARG A 229 -0.08 0.21 2.48
N ILE A 230 0.54 -0.24 1.41
CA ILE A 230 1.16 0.63 0.42
C ILE A 230 0.45 0.42 -0.91
N HIS A 231 -0.17 1.49 -1.40
CA HIS A 231 -0.81 1.59 -2.70
C HIS A 231 0.19 2.16 -3.70
N PHE A 232 0.46 1.41 -4.77
CA PHE A 232 1.25 1.86 -5.90
C PHE A 232 0.32 2.18 -7.05
N GLU A 233 0.22 3.45 -7.42
CA GLU A 233 -0.41 3.84 -8.69
C GLU A 233 0.56 3.57 -9.82
N LEU A 234 0.12 2.86 -10.86
CA LEU A 234 0.99 2.36 -11.91
C LEU A 234 0.67 2.97 -13.28
N ASN A 235 1.71 3.38 -14.00
CA ASN A 235 1.62 3.70 -15.43
C ASN A 235 1.52 2.44 -16.31
N CYS A 236 1.94 1.29 -15.78
CA CYS A 236 1.92 0.02 -16.48
C CYS A 236 1.53 -1.10 -15.50
N PRO A 237 0.64 -2.03 -15.88
CA PRO A 237 0.25 -3.14 -15.01
C PRO A 237 1.45 -3.97 -14.54
N VAL A 238 1.31 -4.59 -13.36
CA VAL A 238 2.34 -5.50 -12.84
C VAL A 238 2.56 -6.70 -13.77
N VAL A 239 3.77 -7.27 -13.72
CA VAL A 239 4.09 -8.49 -14.44
C VAL A 239 3.82 -9.69 -13.54
N ILE A 240 2.90 -10.56 -13.96
CA ILE A 240 2.58 -11.80 -13.24
C ILE A 240 3.25 -12.97 -13.96
N ARG A 241 3.94 -13.81 -13.20
CA ARG A 241 4.51 -15.07 -13.65
C ARG A 241 3.93 -16.20 -12.80
N ARG A 242 3.63 -17.33 -13.44
CA ARG A 242 3.16 -18.54 -12.80
C ARG A 242 4.14 -19.67 -13.10
N GLY A 243 4.66 -20.26 -12.03
CA GLY A 243 5.60 -21.36 -12.03
C GLY A 243 4.90 -22.70 -11.81
N ARG A 244 5.37 -23.73 -12.50
CA ARG A 244 5.02 -25.13 -12.21
C ARG A 244 6.29 -25.87 -11.83
N GLU A 245 6.17 -26.75 -10.87
CA GLU A 245 7.24 -27.70 -10.52
C GLU A 245 7.36 -28.75 -11.62
N PHE A 246 8.60 -29.00 -12.03
CA PHE A 246 8.96 -30.10 -12.90
C PHE A 246 9.94 -31.00 -12.15
N GLU A 247 9.64 -32.30 -12.10
CA GLU A 247 10.60 -33.30 -11.65
C GLU A 247 11.63 -33.52 -12.76
N SER A 248 12.91 -33.33 -12.45
CA SER A 248 13.98 -33.70 -13.37
C SER A 248 14.26 -35.19 -13.24
N GLU A 249 14.26 -35.93 -14.35
CA GLU A 249 14.60 -37.36 -14.39
C GLU A 249 16.03 -37.68 -13.90
N LYS A 250 16.90 -36.67 -13.74
CA LYS A 250 18.34 -36.87 -13.52
C LYS A 250 18.95 -36.31 -12.24
N LYS A 251 18.18 -35.77 -11.29
CA LYS A 251 18.66 -35.45 -9.92
C LYS A 251 17.50 -34.96 -9.07
N SER A 252 17.62 -35.13 -7.76
CA SER A 252 16.73 -34.69 -6.67
C SER A 252 16.53 -33.17 -6.55
N LEU A 253 16.55 -32.43 -7.67
CA LEU A 253 16.37 -30.99 -7.75
C LEU A 253 15.07 -30.72 -8.51
N THR A 254 14.04 -30.35 -7.77
CA THR A 254 12.82 -29.77 -8.31
C THR A 254 13.16 -28.40 -8.90
N TYR A 255 12.87 -28.16 -10.18
CA TYR A 255 13.02 -26.84 -10.78
C TYR A 255 11.65 -26.26 -11.14
N ILE A 256 11.48 -24.96 -10.90
CA ILE A 256 10.24 -24.25 -11.19
C ILE A 256 10.42 -23.46 -12.48
N LYS A 257 9.63 -23.80 -13.51
CA LYS A 257 9.62 -23.05 -14.76
C LYS A 257 8.51 -22.00 -14.71
N PHE A 258 8.89 -20.72 -14.73
CA PHE A 258 7.96 -19.59 -14.72
C PHE A 258 7.56 -19.17 -16.13
N GLU A 259 6.26 -18.99 -16.35
CA GLU A 259 5.69 -18.45 -17.58
C GLU A 259 4.84 -17.21 -17.28
N ARG A 260 4.83 -16.25 -18.21
CA ARG A 260 4.01 -15.04 -18.05
C ARG A 260 2.54 -15.44 -17.99
N TRP A 261 1.80 -14.85 -17.06
CA TRP A 261 0.39 -15.10 -16.86
C TRP A 261 -0.37 -13.78 -16.78
N LEU A 262 -1.66 -13.80 -17.10
CA LEU A 262 -2.52 -12.60 -17.08
C LEU A 262 -3.30 -12.44 -15.77
N THR A 263 -3.39 -13.50 -14.98
CA THR A 263 -4.24 -13.57 -13.79
C THR A 263 -3.56 -14.24 -12.60
N VAL A 264 -4.11 -14.08 -11.40
CA VAL A 264 -3.73 -14.89 -10.24
C VAL A 264 -4.93 -15.78 -9.90
N ARG A 265 -4.79 -17.10 -10.05
CA ARG A 265 -5.87 -18.05 -9.73
C ARG A 265 -5.84 -18.40 -8.26
N ARG A 266 -5.99 -17.38 -7.43
CA ARG A 266 -6.09 -17.43 -5.98
C ARG A 266 -6.72 -16.13 -5.53
N GLY A 267 -7.78 -16.24 -4.73
CA GLY A 267 -8.43 -15.10 -4.10
C GLY A 267 -8.24 -15.14 -2.59
N ARG A 268 -9.34 -15.05 -1.83
CA ARG A 268 -9.35 -15.39 -0.39
C ARG A 268 -9.26 -16.89 -0.14
N ASN A 269 -9.71 -17.68 -1.12
CA ASN A 269 -9.61 -19.13 -1.14
C ASN A 269 -8.73 -19.60 -2.32
N SER A 270 -8.12 -20.78 -2.18
CA SER A 270 -7.19 -21.37 -3.15
C SER A 270 -7.82 -21.70 -4.51
N PHE A 271 -9.15 -21.81 -4.59
CA PHE A 271 -9.88 -22.19 -5.81
C PHE A 271 -10.51 -21.01 -6.55
N GLU A 272 -10.42 -19.80 -5.99
CA GLU A 272 -11.04 -18.61 -6.58
C GLU A 272 -10.29 -18.18 -7.85
N LYS A 273 -11.08 -17.75 -8.85
CA LYS A 273 -10.57 -17.30 -10.15
C LYS A 273 -11.04 -15.86 -10.41
N PRO A 274 -10.14 -14.94 -10.75
CA PRO A 274 -10.50 -13.56 -11.03
C PRO A 274 -11.24 -13.46 -12.34
N HIS A 275 -12.08 -12.42 -12.46
CA HIS A 275 -12.49 -11.94 -13.77
C HIS A 275 -11.26 -11.47 -14.55
N HIS A 276 -11.23 -11.67 -15.86
CA HIS A 276 -10.05 -11.38 -16.69
C HIS A 276 -9.65 -9.89 -16.67
N LEU A 277 -10.60 -8.99 -16.45
CA LEU A 277 -10.38 -7.53 -16.32
C LEU A 277 -9.97 -7.08 -14.91
N ALA A 278 -10.15 -7.93 -13.89
CA ALA A 278 -9.95 -7.53 -12.49
C ALA A 278 -8.50 -7.13 -12.15
N ILE A 279 -7.54 -7.50 -13.00
CA ILE A 279 -6.13 -7.09 -12.89
C ILE A 279 -5.74 -6.13 -14.00
N ALA A 280 -6.25 -6.34 -15.22
CA ALA A 280 -5.91 -5.51 -16.38
C ALA A 280 -6.37 -4.05 -16.22
N ASP A 281 -7.54 -3.85 -15.61
CA ASP A 281 -8.15 -2.53 -15.41
C ASP A 281 -7.83 -1.93 -14.03
N SER A 282 -6.84 -2.48 -13.32
CA SER A 282 -6.43 -2.00 -12.00
C SER A 282 -5.20 -1.11 -12.11
N PRO A 283 -5.35 0.22 -12.07
CA PRO A 283 -4.22 1.14 -12.04
C PRO A 283 -3.46 1.07 -10.71
N PHE A 284 -4.09 0.55 -9.64
CA PHE A 284 -3.45 0.39 -8.34
C PHE A 284 -3.10 -1.07 -8.05
N PHE A 285 -1.83 -1.28 -7.70
CA PHE A 285 -1.35 -2.49 -7.04
C PHE A 285 -1.04 -2.16 -5.58
N THR A 286 -1.66 -2.87 -4.65
CA THR A 286 -1.50 -2.62 -3.22
C THR A 286 -0.91 -3.84 -2.52
N ILE A 287 0.05 -3.60 -1.64
CA ILE A 287 0.56 -4.62 -0.72
C ILE A 287 0.14 -4.28 0.71
N GLU A 288 -0.17 -5.30 1.50
CA GLU A 288 -0.48 -5.14 2.91
C GLU A 288 0.46 -5.99 3.77
N PHE A 289 1.19 -5.33 4.66
CA PHE A 289 2.13 -5.99 5.56
C PHE A 289 1.39 -6.74 6.66
N GLY A 290 1.98 -7.85 7.10
CA GLY A 290 1.52 -8.55 8.30
C GLY A 290 1.83 -7.78 9.59
N GLU A 291 1.07 -8.08 10.65
CA GLU A 291 1.18 -7.43 11.97
C GLU A 291 2.59 -7.52 12.60
N VAL A 292 3.44 -8.42 12.12
CA VAL A 292 4.78 -8.67 12.65
C VAL A 292 5.79 -7.58 12.23
N LEU A 293 5.51 -6.79 11.19
CA LEU A 293 6.49 -5.85 10.66
C LEU A 293 6.56 -4.56 11.48
N SER A 294 7.73 -4.28 12.06
CA SER A 294 7.94 -3.08 12.88
C SER A 294 7.91 -1.77 12.07
N ASP A 295 7.51 -0.67 12.73
CA ASP A 295 7.56 0.68 12.16
C ASP A 295 8.95 1.06 11.65
N VAL A 296 10.01 0.60 12.33
CA VAL A 296 11.40 0.85 11.90
C VAL A 296 11.68 0.21 10.55
N SER A 297 11.18 -1.02 10.33
CA SER A 297 11.32 -1.73 9.06
C SER A 297 10.50 -1.07 7.95
N ILE A 298 9.26 -0.67 8.24
CA ILE A 298 8.39 0.05 7.30
C ILE A 298 9.04 1.39 6.92
N TYR A 299 9.53 2.15 7.90
CA TYR A 299 10.22 3.42 7.68
C TYR A 299 11.48 3.23 6.82
N ALA A 300 12.27 2.18 7.06
CA ALA A 300 13.43 1.87 6.24
C ALA A 300 13.04 1.54 4.79
N ILE A 301 11.95 0.78 4.58
CA ILE A 301 11.43 0.48 3.25
C ILE A 301 10.99 1.77 2.54
N LEU A 302 10.17 2.60 3.20
CA LEU A 302 9.67 3.86 2.64
C LEU A 302 10.82 4.83 2.34
N SER A 303 11.83 4.90 3.21
CA SER A 303 13.01 5.73 2.99
C SER A 303 13.75 5.34 1.71
N ARG A 304 13.96 4.03 1.48
CA ARG A 304 14.60 3.55 0.25
C ARG A 304 13.72 3.75 -0.97
N LEU A 305 12.39 3.59 -0.86
CA LEU A 305 11.47 3.89 -1.94
C LEU A 305 11.56 5.37 -2.33
N ARG A 306 11.44 6.30 -1.37
CA ARG A 306 11.55 7.75 -1.59
C ARG A 306 12.86 8.14 -2.27
N VAL A 307 13.99 7.64 -1.77
CA VAL A 307 15.33 7.99 -2.28
C VAL A 307 15.55 7.44 -3.69
N ARG A 308 14.98 6.27 -4.02
CA ARG A 308 15.22 5.62 -5.32
C ARG A 308 14.24 6.08 -6.40
N SER A 309 12.96 6.27 -6.06
CA SER A 309 11.93 6.69 -7.01
C SER A 309 11.95 8.19 -7.31
N ASP A 310 12.51 8.97 -6.38
CA ASP A 310 12.32 10.42 -6.27
C ASP A 310 10.85 10.88 -6.14
N LEU A 311 9.93 9.92 -5.93
CA LEU A 311 8.51 10.20 -5.71
C LEU A 311 8.28 10.54 -4.24
N SER A 312 7.45 11.55 -4.01
CA SER A 312 6.89 11.86 -2.69
C SER A 312 6.20 10.64 -2.09
N ILE A 313 6.24 10.53 -0.76
CA ILE A 313 5.42 9.55 -0.04
C ILE A 313 4.18 10.28 0.44
N GLU A 314 3.03 9.84 -0.05
CA GLU A 314 1.72 10.34 0.34
C GLU A 314 1.15 9.44 1.43
N PHE A 315 0.52 10.02 2.44
CA PHE A 315 -0.15 9.30 3.51
C PHE A 315 -1.61 9.69 3.51
N ALA A 316 -2.47 8.70 3.31
CA ALA A 316 -3.92 8.88 3.26
C ALA A 316 -4.58 7.61 3.78
N SER A 317 -5.78 7.76 4.32
CA SER A 317 -6.57 6.61 4.75
C SER A 317 -7.70 6.32 3.77
N PHE A 318 -7.73 5.08 3.27
CA PHE A 318 -8.76 4.63 2.34
C PHE A 318 -9.56 3.50 2.94
N GLU A 319 -10.88 3.65 2.95
CA GLU A 319 -11.76 2.51 3.20
C GLU A 319 -11.71 1.56 2.00
N VAL A 320 -11.68 0.26 2.28
CA VAL A 320 -11.70 -0.77 1.23
C VAL A 320 -13.13 -1.18 0.96
N SER A 321 -13.62 -0.87 -0.25
CA SER A 321 -14.90 -1.36 -0.74
C SER A 321 -14.70 -2.62 -1.58
N PHE A 322 -15.36 -3.70 -1.19
CA PHE A 322 -15.34 -4.96 -1.93
C PHE A 322 -16.55 -5.04 -2.86
N PHE A 323 -16.32 -4.94 -4.16
CA PHE A 323 -17.34 -5.28 -5.14
C PHE A 323 -17.26 -6.77 -5.49
N PRO A 324 -18.28 -7.58 -5.19
CA PRO A 324 -18.31 -8.95 -5.67
C PRO A 324 -18.49 -8.93 -7.19
N PHE A 325 -17.43 -9.16 -7.96
CA PHE A 325 -17.49 -9.36 -9.42
C PHE A 325 -18.31 -10.60 -9.85
N ASN A 326 -18.93 -11.31 -8.91
CA ASN A 326 -19.83 -12.43 -9.14
C ASN A 326 -21.27 -12.08 -8.72
N ARG A 327 -22.02 -11.46 -9.64
CA ARG A 327 -23.47 -11.64 -9.90
C ARG A 327 -23.93 -10.54 -10.87
N LEU A 328 -23.92 -10.82 -12.17
CA LEU A 328 -24.90 -10.32 -13.16
C LEU A 328 -25.21 -8.81 -13.23
N PHE A 329 -24.31 -7.91 -12.82
CA PHE A 329 -24.54 -6.46 -12.86
C PHE A 329 -23.33 -5.68 -13.36
N ILE A 330 -22.86 -5.94 -14.58
CA ILE A 330 -21.90 -5.04 -15.23
C ILE A 330 -22.18 -4.99 -16.73
N VAL A 331 -22.93 -3.97 -17.15
CA VAL A 331 -22.58 -3.11 -18.31
C VAL A 331 -23.17 -1.69 -18.10
N GLU A 332 -24.35 -1.54 -17.48
CA GLU A 332 -25.00 -0.21 -17.47
C GLU A 332 -24.44 0.79 -16.44
N ARG A 333 -23.98 0.37 -15.25
CA ARG A 333 -23.61 1.35 -14.20
C ARG A 333 -22.22 1.95 -14.26
N ILE A 334 -21.26 1.35 -14.98
CA ILE A 334 -19.95 2.00 -15.19
C ILE A 334 -20.11 3.19 -16.15
N ALA A 335 -21.04 3.11 -17.10
CA ALA A 335 -21.44 4.26 -17.91
C ALA A 335 -22.27 5.28 -17.10
N SER A 336 -23.18 4.83 -16.23
CA SER A 336 -23.99 5.75 -15.41
C SER A 336 -23.20 6.50 -14.32
N PHE A 337 -22.11 5.94 -13.79
CA PHE A 337 -21.29 6.63 -12.78
C PHE A 337 -20.39 7.71 -13.38
N ASN A 338 -19.95 7.55 -14.64
CA ASN A 338 -19.23 8.58 -15.38
C ASN A 338 -20.13 9.74 -15.85
N ILE A 339 -21.46 9.60 -15.75
CA ILE A 339 -22.44 10.64 -16.14
C ILE A 339 -22.98 11.41 -14.91
N LEU A 340 -22.78 10.90 -13.69
CA LEU A 340 -23.28 11.53 -12.47
C LEU A 340 -22.25 12.44 -11.75
N TYR A 341 -21.03 12.52 -12.25
CA TYR A 341 -19.97 13.40 -11.75
C TYR A 341 -19.18 14.07 -12.90
N SER A 342 -19.89 14.52 -13.93
CA SER A 342 -19.38 15.44 -14.95
C SER A 342 -20.00 16.82 -14.78
#